data_AF-A0AAV3FFA6-F1
#
_entry.id   AF-A0AAV3FFA6-F1
#
_cell.length_a   1.000
_cell.length_b   1.000
_cell.length_c   1.000
_cell.angle_alpha   90.00
_cell.angle_beta   90.00
_cell.angle_gamma   90.00
#
_symmetry.space_group_name_H-M   'P 1'
#
loop_
_entity.id
_entity.type
_entity.pdbx_description
1 polymer ?
#
loop_
_entity_poly.entity_id
_entity_poly.type
_entity_poly.pdbx_seq_one_letter_code
_entity_poly.pdbx_strand_id
1 'polypeptide(L)'
;MGYQNYKCRRDYHDNNEYDCCHMKYHCEKCCDEERQTHVHEYGESVKLAEEGDDRHNHRVAGVTGEVIPINGGTNHIHKINNDKTDFLDHFHRICIFTGPAIPIPGTNKHVHLVVGRTSINDGHFHEFLFTTQINAPLV
;
A
#
# COMPACT_ATOMS: atom_id res chain seq x y z
N MET A 1 18.92 5.19 -4.98
CA MET A 1 17.51 5.01 -5.39
C MET A 1 16.67 5.94 -4.54
N GLY A 2 15.88 6.83 -5.13
CA GLY A 2 15.04 7.77 -4.38
C GLY A 2 13.79 7.09 -3.84
N TYR A 3 13.40 7.41 -2.61
CA TYR A 3 12.17 6.90 -2.01
C TYR A 3 10.94 7.53 -2.70
N GLN A 4 10.03 6.74 -3.27
CA GLN A 4 8.77 7.24 -3.83
C GLN A 4 7.67 7.33 -2.76
N ASN A 5 7.98 8.00 -1.65
CA ASN A 5 6.92 8.38 -0.70
C ASN A 5 6.05 9.46 -1.34
N TYR A 6 4.74 9.31 -1.26
CA TYR A 6 3.82 10.43 -1.49
C TYR A 6 3.28 10.94 -0.16
N LYS A 7 2.74 12.15 -0.15
CA LYS A 7 2.15 12.71 1.09
C LYS A 7 0.97 11.85 1.51
N CYS A 8 0.99 11.35 2.74
CA CYS A 8 -0.20 10.77 3.36
C CYS A 8 -1.32 11.80 3.39
N ARG A 9 -2.27 11.69 2.47
CA ARG A 9 -3.52 12.43 2.54
C ARG A 9 -4.46 11.65 3.47
N ARG A 10 -5.22 12.39 4.28
CA ARG A 10 -6.46 11.85 4.82
C ARG A 10 -7.41 11.76 3.64
N ASP A 11 -7.44 10.61 2.99
CA ASP A 11 -8.50 10.31 2.05
C ASP A 11 -9.77 10.04 2.88
N TYR A 12 -10.41 11.11 3.37
CA TYR A 12 -11.83 11.09 3.70
C TYR A 12 -12.58 11.13 2.36
N HIS A 13 -12.55 10.01 1.65
CA HIS A 13 -13.61 9.72 0.71
C HIS A 13 -14.69 9.01 1.51
N ASP A 14 -15.55 9.81 2.12
CA ASP A 14 -16.90 9.35 2.41
C ASP A 14 -17.50 9.06 1.04
N ASN A 15 -17.50 7.80 0.64
CA ASN A 15 -18.30 7.36 -0.49
C ASN A 15 -19.77 7.43 -0.04
N ASN A 16 -20.28 8.65 0.16
CA ASN A 16 -21.65 8.99 -0.14
C ASN A 16 -21.80 9.01 -1.66
N GLU A 17 -21.41 7.90 -2.28
CA GLU A 17 -21.90 7.50 -3.58
C GLU A 17 -23.32 7.04 -3.32
N TYR A 18 -24.24 8.02 -3.30
CA TYR A 18 -25.64 7.74 -3.50
C TYR A 18 -25.78 7.08 -4.86
N ASP A 19 -25.63 5.76 -4.87
CA ASP A 19 -26.49 4.81 -5.53
C ASP A 19 -27.06 5.32 -6.87
N CYS A 20 -26.17 5.50 -7.85
CA CYS A 20 -26.55 5.72 -9.24
C CYS A 20 -27.33 4.53 -9.84
N CYS A 21 -27.45 3.41 -9.13
CA CYS A 21 -28.16 2.22 -9.58
C CYS A 21 -29.66 2.21 -9.26
N HIS A 22 -30.19 3.16 -8.47
CA HIS A 22 -31.59 3.09 -8.02
C HIS A 22 -32.62 3.83 -8.90
N MET A 23 -32.22 4.52 -9.97
CA MET A 23 -33.17 5.17 -10.87
C MET A 23 -33.37 4.35 -12.14
N LYS A 24 -34.59 3.81 -12.27
CA LYS A 24 -35.18 2.97 -13.34
C LYS A 24 -35.15 3.58 -14.76
N TYR A 25 -34.05 4.17 -15.21
CA TYR A 25 -33.87 4.63 -16.59
C TYR A 25 -32.44 4.35 -17.04
N HIS A 26 -32.32 3.31 -17.87
CA HIS A 26 -31.12 2.87 -18.61
C HIS A 26 -30.10 4.00 -18.88
N CYS A 27 -29.00 4.02 -18.10
CA CYS A 27 -27.73 4.56 -18.57
C CYS A 27 -26.89 3.38 -19.03
N GLU A 28 -26.86 3.10 -20.34
CA GLU A 28 -25.99 2.06 -20.94
C GLU A 28 -24.47 2.37 -20.80
N LYS A 29 -24.12 3.48 -20.13
CA LYS A 29 -22.76 4.04 -20.11
C LYS A 29 -22.21 4.35 -18.72
N CYS A 30 -22.88 3.87 -17.66
CA CYS A 30 -22.53 4.19 -16.27
C CYS A 30 -22.10 2.97 -15.44
N CYS A 31 -22.08 1.77 -16.03
CA CYS A 31 -21.67 0.54 -15.37
C CYS A 31 -20.54 -0.12 -16.15
N ASP A 32 -19.37 0.51 -16.16
CA ASP A 32 -18.15 -0.30 -16.10
C ASP A 32 -18.19 -0.91 -14.69
N GLU A 33 -18.59 -2.18 -14.58
CA GLU A 33 -18.37 -2.93 -13.35
C GLU A 33 -16.86 -2.87 -13.10
N GLU A 34 -16.41 -2.04 -12.16
CA GLU A 34 -15.00 -1.98 -11.78
C GLU A 34 -14.61 -3.38 -11.29
N ARG A 35 -13.98 -4.15 -12.18
CA ARG A 35 -13.56 -5.51 -11.89
C ARG A 35 -12.43 -5.42 -10.89
N GLN A 36 -12.68 -5.94 -9.69
CA GLN A 36 -11.66 -6.00 -8.66
C GLN A 36 -10.41 -6.71 -9.17
N THR A 37 -9.24 -6.20 -8.80
CA THR A 37 -7.95 -6.77 -9.18
C THR A 37 -7.24 -7.36 -7.96
N HIS A 38 -6.22 -8.19 -8.20
CA HIS A 38 -5.49 -8.81 -7.09
C HIS A 38 -4.72 -7.77 -6.28
N VAL A 39 -4.49 -8.13 -5.01
CA VAL A 39 -3.81 -7.32 -4.01
C VAL A 39 -2.78 -8.19 -3.28
N HIS A 40 -1.89 -7.57 -2.53
CA HIS A 40 -0.91 -8.28 -1.72
C HIS A 40 -1.02 -7.91 -0.25
N GLU A 41 -0.91 -8.91 0.62
CA GLU A 41 -0.67 -8.70 2.04
C GLU A 41 0.76 -8.24 2.28
N TYR A 42 1.00 -7.59 3.42
CA TYR A 42 2.34 -7.29 3.92
C TYR A 42 2.30 -7.19 5.44
N GLY A 43 3.40 -7.51 6.12
CA GLY A 43 3.48 -7.54 7.58
C GLY A 43 4.94 -7.52 8.04
N GLU A 44 5.43 -6.36 8.47
CA GLU A 44 6.85 -6.07 8.53
C GLU A 44 7.22 -5.08 9.65
N SER A 45 8.52 -4.98 9.96
CA SER A 45 9.05 -3.98 10.90
C SER A 45 9.75 -2.84 10.15
N VAL A 46 9.62 -1.62 10.67
CA VAL A 46 10.47 -0.49 10.22
C VAL A 46 11.83 -0.56 10.90
N LYS A 47 12.83 0.12 10.33
CA LYS A 47 14.17 0.22 10.93
C LYS A 47 14.13 1.03 12.23
N LEU A 48 15.16 0.87 13.04
CA LEU A 48 15.33 1.67 14.25
C LEU A 48 15.53 3.15 13.88
N ALA A 49 14.95 4.04 14.68
CA ALA A 49 15.23 5.47 14.69
C ALA A 49 15.73 5.88 16.08
N GLU A 50 16.28 7.10 16.15
CA GLU A 50 16.82 7.69 17.38
C GLU A 50 17.96 6.86 18.01
N GLU A 51 18.48 7.33 19.15
CA GLU A 51 19.64 6.75 19.84
C GLU A 51 19.40 6.73 21.35
N GLY A 52 20.16 5.90 22.08
CA GLY A 52 20.02 5.80 23.54
C GLY A 52 18.71 5.15 23.98
N ASP A 53 18.10 5.69 25.04
CA ASP A 53 16.87 5.15 25.64
C ASP A 53 15.64 5.36 24.75
N ASP A 54 15.68 6.34 23.85
CA ASP A 54 14.60 6.63 22.90
C ASP A 54 14.70 5.76 21.63
N ARG A 55 15.73 4.92 21.48
CA ARG A 55 15.92 4.10 20.28
C ARG A 55 14.85 3.02 20.15
N HIS A 56 13.96 3.16 19.18
CA HIS A 56 12.84 2.24 18.99
C HIS A 56 12.52 1.98 17.52
N ASN A 57 11.57 1.07 17.27
CA ASN A 57 10.95 0.86 15.98
C ASN A 57 9.45 0.57 16.12
N HIS A 58 8.80 0.43 14.96
CA HIS A 58 7.40 0.05 14.86
C HIS A 58 7.20 -1.13 13.90
N ARG A 59 6.01 -1.73 13.97
CA ARG A 59 5.53 -2.77 13.06
C ARG A 59 4.38 -2.25 12.23
N VAL A 60 4.21 -2.79 11.03
CA VAL A 60 3.11 -2.45 10.13
C VAL A 60 2.60 -3.71 9.47
N ALA A 61 1.29 -3.80 9.28
CA ALA A 61 0.68 -4.86 8.50
C ALA A 61 -0.55 -4.32 7.76
N GLY A 62 -0.84 -4.86 6.59
CA GLY A 62 -1.96 -4.42 5.78
C GLY A 62 -2.06 -5.18 4.47
N VAL A 63 -2.90 -4.64 3.59
CA VAL A 63 -3.12 -5.13 2.23
C VAL A 63 -2.96 -3.95 1.29
N THR A 64 -2.26 -4.15 0.17
CA THR A 64 -2.10 -3.10 -0.83
C THR A 64 -3.42 -2.74 -1.49
N GLY A 65 -3.49 -1.56 -2.10
CA GLY A 65 -4.54 -1.23 -3.06
C GLY A 65 -4.45 -2.09 -4.33
N GLU A 66 -5.42 -1.88 -5.21
CA GLU A 66 -5.56 -2.56 -6.48
C GLU A 66 -4.43 -2.26 -7.47
N VAL A 67 -4.37 -3.07 -8.53
CA VAL A 67 -3.37 -3.00 -9.61
C VAL A 67 -3.36 -1.63 -10.27
N ILE A 68 -2.18 -1.03 -10.33
CA ILE A 68 -1.90 0.16 -11.16
C ILE A 68 -0.99 -0.28 -12.30
N PRO A 69 -1.50 -0.40 -13.54
CA PRO A 69 -0.71 -0.83 -14.67
C PRO A 69 0.42 0.16 -14.98
N ILE A 70 1.60 -0.37 -15.29
CA ILE A 70 2.76 0.38 -15.77
C ILE A 70 3.30 -0.29 -17.04
N ASN A 71 4.23 0.36 -17.74
CA ASN A 71 4.91 -0.20 -18.92
C ASN A 71 3.93 -0.74 -19.99
N GLY A 72 2.86 0.00 -20.27
CA GLY A 72 1.85 -0.42 -21.25
C GLY A 72 1.06 -1.68 -20.85
N GLY A 73 0.97 -1.99 -19.56
CA GLY A 73 0.21 -3.14 -19.03
C GLY A 73 1.03 -4.42 -18.88
N THR A 74 2.33 -4.39 -19.16
CA THR A 74 3.22 -5.56 -19.01
C THR A 74 3.70 -5.78 -17.57
N ASN A 75 3.50 -4.79 -16.70
CA ASN A 75 3.84 -4.87 -15.27
C ASN A 75 2.87 -3.97 -14.49
N HIS A 76 2.89 -4.03 -13.16
CA HIS A 76 2.07 -3.20 -12.29
C HIS A 76 2.76 -2.88 -10.96
N ILE A 77 2.20 -1.89 -10.27
CA ILE A 77 2.54 -1.50 -8.91
C ILE A 77 1.25 -1.43 -8.10
N HIS A 78 1.37 -1.33 -6.77
CA HIS A 78 0.25 -1.08 -5.89
C HIS A 78 0.48 0.16 -5.04
N LYS A 79 -0.62 0.76 -4.57
CA LYS A 79 -0.61 1.88 -3.62
C LYS A 79 -0.81 1.33 -2.20
N ILE A 80 0.07 1.65 -1.27
CA ILE A 80 -0.18 1.52 0.18
C ILE A 80 -0.62 2.90 0.67
N ASN A 81 -1.81 3.00 1.23
CA ASN A 81 -2.45 4.29 1.49
C ASN A 81 -2.89 4.43 2.94
N ASN A 82 -2.09 5.21 3.68
CA ASN A 82 -2.44 5.73 5.00
C ASN A 82 -2.49 4.65 6.10
N ASP A 83 -1.85 3.51 5.88
CA ASP A 83 -1.68 2.43 6.85
C ASP A 83 -0.83 2.91 8.02
N LYS A 84 -1.29 2.62 9.23
CA LYS A 84 -0.61 2.99 10.46
C LYS A 84 0.37 1.91 10.85
N THR A 85 1.47 2.32 11.46
CA THR A 85 2.27 1.41 12.27
C THR A 85 1.54 1.09 13.59
N ASP A 86 2.04 0.11 14.32
CA ASP A 86 1.65 -0.13 15.71
C ASP A 86 1.98 1.06 16.61
N PHE A 87 1.45 1.01 17.82
CA PHE A 87 1.59 2.06 18.81
C PHE A 87 2.69 1.71 19.82
N LEU A 88 3.72 2.55 19.85
CA LEU A 88 4.76 2.56 20.89
C LEU A 88 5.02 4.04 21.19
N ASP A 89 4.30 4.57 22.18
CA ASP A 89 4.18 6.01 22.51
C ASP A 89 3.53 6.89 21.41
N HIS A 90 3.89 6.66 20.15
CA HIS A 90 3.24 7.20 18.96
C HIS A 90 3.05 6.11 17.88
N PHE A 91 2.48 6.52 16.75
CA PHE A 91 2.41 5.70 15.54
C PHE A 91 2.79 6.57 14.34
N HIS A 92 3.36 5.96 13.31
CA HIS A 92 3.56 6.62 12.03
C HIS A 92 2.61 6.08 10.97
N ARG A 93 2.67 6.66 9.77
CA ARG A 93 1.91 6.23 8.60
C ARG A 93 2.85 5.89 7.45
N ILE A 94 2.43 4.96 6.60
CA ILE A 94 3.12 4.61 5.36
C ILE A 94 2.22 4.96 4.17
N CYS A 95 2.79 5.72 3.22
CA CYS A 95 2.12 6.16 2.00
C CYS A 95 3.10 6.09 0.84
N ILE A 96 3.04 4.98 0.11
CA ILE A 96 4.02 4.65 -0.92
C ILE A 96 3.39 3.87 -2.07
N PHE A 97 4.00 3.97 -3.25
CA PHE A 97 3.83 2.98 -4.30
C PHE A 97 4.88 1.89 -4.16
N THR A 98 4.45 0.65 -4.32
CA THR A 98 5.39 -0.47 -4.40
C THR A 98 6.28 -0.33 -5.65
N GLY A 99 7.38 -1.06 -5.69
CA GLY A 99 8.13 -1.31 -6.91
C GLY A 99 7.34 -2.19 -7.89
N PRO A 100 7.84 -2.33 -9.14
CA PRO A 100 7.30 -3.27 -10.12
C PRO A 100 7.26 -4.70 -9.59
N ALA A 101 6.39 -5.54 -10.17
CA ALA A 101 6.32 -6.96 -9.86
C ALA A 101 7.69 -7.63 -10.09
N ILE A 102 8.14 -8.38 -9.08
CA ILE A 102 9.36 -9.19 -9.08
C ILE A 102 8.94 -10.66 -9.15
N PRO A 103 9.17 -11.35 -10.29
CA PRO A 103 8.80 -12.75 -10.45
C PRO A 103 9.54 -13.66 -9.48
N ILE A 104 8.85 -14.68 -8.97
CA ILE A 104 9.46 -15.76 -8.18
C ILE A 104 9.86 -16.88 -9.15
N PRO A 105 11.16 -17.16 -9.33
CA PRO A 105 11.63 -18.18 -10.27
C PRO A 105 10.99 -19.55 -10.04
N GLY A 106 10.60 -20.21 -11.13
CA GLY A 106 9.95 -21.53 -11.06
C GLY A 106 8.46 -21.51 -10.70
N THR A 107 7.84 -20.33 -10.63
CA THR A 107 6.39 -20.18 -10.35
C THR A 107 5.76 -19.13 -11.28
N ASN A 108 4.44 -19.01 -11.25
CA ASN A 108 3.70 -17.90 -11.87
C ASN A 108 3.43 -16.74 -10.88
N LYS A 109 4.17 -16.68 -9.77
CA LYS A 109 3.94 -15.77 -8.66
C LYS A 109 4.95 -14.62 -8.66
N HIS A 110 4.60 -13.56 -7.96
CA HIS A 110 5.47 -12.40 -7.78
C HIS A 110 5.26 -11.75 -6.41
N VAL A 111 6.19 -10.88 -6.05
CA VAL A 111 6.12 -9.95 -4.92
C VAL A 111 6.46 -8.54 -5.40
N HIS A 112 6.21 -7.54 -4.57
CA HIS A 112 6.67 -6.18 -4.82
C HIS A 112 7.60 -5.71 -3.71
N LEU A 113 8.69 -5.02 -4.09
CA LEU A 113 9.57 -4.35 -3.14
C LEU A 113 8.91 -3.06 -2.64
N VAL A 114 9.04 -2.77 -1.35
CA VAL A 114 8.50 -1.57 -0.70
C VAL A 114 9.64 -0.89 0.05
N VAL A 115 10.00 0.33 -0.36
CA VAL A 115 11.18 1.04 0.15
C VAL A 115 10.85 2.49 0.38
N GLY A 116 10.95 2.96 1.62
CA GLY A 116 10.50 4.31 1.94
C GLY A 116 10.79 4.75 3.36
N ARG A 117 10.04 5.77 3.77
CA ARG A 117 10.09 6.37 5.10
C ARG A 117 8.68 6.57 5.61
N THR A 118 8.49 6.38 6.90
CA THR A 118 7.22 6.68 7.54
C THR A 118 6.97 8.21 7.54
N SER A 119 5.73 8.61 7.81
CA SER A 119 5.41 10.02 8.11
C SER A 119 6.22 10.50 9.31
N ILE A 120 6.60 11.77 9.35
CA ILE A 120 7.20 12.34 10.57
C ILE A 120 6.13 12.43 11.66
N ASN A 121 6.41 11.82 12.81
CA ASN A 121 5.66 11.97 14.06
C ASN A 121 6.67 12.01 15.20
N ASP A 122 6.35 12.75 16.26
CA ASP A 122 7.26 13.01 17.38
C ASP A 122 8.69 13.43 16.96
N GLY A 123 8.78 14.26 15.91
CA GLY A 123 10.05 14.81 15.44
C GLY A 123 10.94 13.88 14.60
N HIS A 124 10.64 12.57 14.48
CA HIS A 124 11.44 11.63 13.68
C HIS A 124 10.60 10.80 12.68
N PHE A 125 11.30 9.99 11.89
CA PHE A 125 10.72 9.02 10.96
C PHE A 125 11.53 7.72 11.01
N HIS A 126 10.93 6.64 10.54
CA HIS A 126 11.63 5.38 10.34
C HIS A 126 11.78 5.08 8.85
N GLU A 127 12.95 4.59 8.45
CA GLU A 127 13.10 3.97 7.14
C GLU A 127 12.52 2.56 7.15
N PHE A 128 12.09 2.07 5.99
CA PHE A 128 11.68 0.68 5.83
C PHE A 128 12.12 0.12 4.47
N LEU A 129 12.33 -1.19 4.45
CA LEU A 129 12.72 -1.96 3.28
C LEU A 129 12.15 -3.37 3.46
N PHE A 130 11.12 -3.71 2.71
CA PHE A 130 10.49 -5.03 2.78
C PHE A 130 9.86 -5.42 1.44
N THR A 131 9.33 -6.63 1.37
CA THR A 131 8.51 -7.07 0.23
C THR A 131 7.08 -7.30 0.68
N THR A 132 6.14 -7.16 -0.25
CA THR A 132 4.81 -7.74 -0.03
C THR A 132 4.93 -9.26 0.11
N GLN A 133 3.90 -9.89 0.68
CA GLN A 133 3.73 -11.33 0.61
C GLN A 133 3.41 -11.78 -0.83
N ILE A 134 3.55 -13.07 -1.08
CA ILE A 134 3.34 -13.68 -2.40
C ILE A 134 1.89 -13.53 -2.86
N ASN A 135 1.69 -13.31 -4.16
CA ASN A 135 0.34 -13.27 -4.74
C ASN A 135 -0.40 -14.60 -4.52
N ALA A 136 -1.63 -14.53 -3.98
CA ALA A 136 -2.53 -15.67 -3.79
C ALA A 136 -1.80 -16.92 -3.23
N PRO A 137 -1.31 -16.88 -1.97
CA PRO A 137 -0.43 -17.91 -1.42
C PRO A 137 -1.05 -19.32 -1.37
N LEU A 138 -2.38 -19.42 -1.43
CA LEU A 138 -3.11 -20.67 -1.27
C LEU A 138 -3.35 -21.45 -2.57
N VAL A 139 -3.15 -20.84 -3.75
CA VAL A 139 -3.59 -21.40 -5.04
C VAL A 139 -2.59 -21.20 -6.16
#